data_AF-A0A1Z2TN72-F1
#
_entry.id   AF-A0A1Z2TN72-F1
#
_cell.length_a   1.000
_cell.length_b   1.000
_cell.length_c   1.000
_cell.angle_alpha   90.00
_cell.angle_beta   90.00
_cell.angle_gamma   90.00
#
_symmetry.space_group_name_H-M   'P 1'
#
loop_
_entity.id
_entity.type
_entity.pdbx_description
1 polymer ?
#
loop_
_entity_poly.entity_id
_entity_poly.type
_entity_poly.pdbx_seq_one_letter_code
_entity_poly.pdbx_strand_id
1 'polypeptide(L)'
;MGQRYDSLEAVGAVVVGFGLVLMFATYGVGLFAGALMMGIGLVVWKMGEMRREFNEKLESLRQEIDSLKGSGGTVDADVSREIMGSMEELGTVE
;
A
#
# COMPACT_ATOMS: atom_id res chain seq x y z
N MET A 1 9.50 -2.60 -15.17
CA MET A 1 8.75 -3.72 -14.55
C MET A 1 9.60 -4.29 -13.42
N GLY A 2 9.55 -3.69 -12.24
CA GLY A 2 10.25 -4.19 -11.06
C GLY A 2 9.23 -4.82 -10.14
N GLN A 3 9.00 -6.13 -10.24
CA GLN A 3 8.30 -6.88 -9.21
C GLN A 3 9.12 -6.75 -7.93
N ARG A 4 8.75 -5.79 -7.07
CA ARG A 4 9.21 -5.80 -5.67
C ARG A 4 8.53 -6.99 -5.02
N TYR A 5 9.15 -8.15 -5.12
CA TYR A 5 8.81 -9.29 -4.28
C TYR A 5 8.91 -8.80 -2.84
N ASP A 6 7.76 -8.70 -2.17
CA ASP A 6 7.71 -8.23 -0.79
C ASP A 6 8.42 -9.30 0.06
N SER A 7 9.54 -8.93 0.66
CA SER A 7 10.44 -9.88 1.32
C SER A 7 9.73 -10.68 2.42
N LEU A 8 8.63 -10.15 2.95
CA LEU A 8 7.74 -10.83 3.90
C LEU A 8 7.07 -12.09 3.32
N GLU A 9 6.63 -12.04 2.05
CA GLU A 9 5.99 -13.17 1.39
C GLU A 9 6.98 -14.33 1.20
N ALA A 10 8.18 -13.99 0.72
CA ALA A 10 9.27 -14.95 0.53
C ALA A 10 9.74 -15.55 1.86
N VAL A 11 9.87 -14.74 2.92
CA VAL A 11 10.22 -15.21 4.27
C VAL A 11 9.13 -16.13 4.81
N GLY A 12 7.85 -15.79 4.63
CA GLY A 12 6.73 -16.67 5.00
C GLY A 12 6.79 -18.03 4.32
N ALA A 13 7.01 -18.07 3.00
CA ALA A 13 7.13 -19.32 2.25
C ALA A 13 8.33 -20.18 2.70
N VAL A 14 9.48 -19.55 2.96
CA VAL A 14 10.69 -20.26 3.44
C VAL A 14 10.45 -20.85 4.83
N VAL A 15 9.81 -20.11 5.73
CA VAL A 15 9.50 -20.57 7.09
C VAL A 15 8.51 -21.74 7.07
N VAL A 16 7.49 -21.69 6.22
CA VAL A 16 6.56 -22.83 6.03
C VAL A 16 7.31 -24.07 5.52
N GLY A 17 8.18 -23.90 4.52
CA GLY A 17 8.99 -24.99 3.98
C GLY A 17 9.90 -25.63 5.04
N PHE A 18 10.57 -24.81 5.86
CA PHE A 18 11.39 -25.29 6.97
C PHE A 18 10.59 -26.00 8.06
N GLY A 19 9.40 -25.48 8.39
CA GLY A 19 8.48 -26.12 9.33
C GLY A 19 8.07 -27.51 8.86
N LEU A 20 7.80 -27.66 7.56
CA LEU A 20 7.45 -28.93 6.92
C LEU A 20 8.61 -29.94 7.00
N VAL A 21 9.84 -29.50 6.67
CA VAL A 21 11.03 -30.36 6.76
C VAL A 21 11.30 -30.82 8.19
N LEU A 22 11.23 -29.92 9.17
CA LEU A 22 11.41 -30.26 10.59
C LEU A 22 10.37 -31.27 11.09
N MET A 23 9.12 -31.11 10.65
CA MET A 23 8.00 -31.99 11.02
C MET A 23 8.25 -33.45 10.60
N PHE A 24 8.80 -33.67 9.40
CA PHE A 24 9.08 -35.02 8.89
C PHE A 24 10.47 -35.55 9.30
N ALA A 25 11.45 -34.68 9.51
CA ALA A 25 12.82 -35.10 9.82
C ALA A 25 13.01 -35.56 11.28
N THR A 26 12.22 -35.05 12.23
CA THR A 26 12.47 -35.22 13.67
C THR A 26 11.41 -36.06 14.40
N TYR A 27 10.83 -37.05 13.72
CA TYR A 27 9.86 -38.06 14.21
C TYR A 27 9.49 -37.95 15.71
N GLY A 28 8.24 -37.52 15.98
CA GLY A 28 7.69 -37.43 17.34
C GLY A 28 7.78 -36.04 17.97
N VAL A 29 8.99 -35.51 18.19
CA VAL A 29 9.19 -34.17 18.79
C VAL A 29 9.01 -33.06 17.75
N GLY A 30 9.33 -33.35 16.48
CA GLY A 30 9.14 -32.45 15.35
C GLY A 30 7.71 -32.08 15.01
N LEU A 31 6.73 -32.88 15.44
CA LEU A 31 5.33 -32.71 15.05
C LEU A 31 4.74 -31.42 15.61
N PHE A 32 4.92 -31.19 16.91
CA PHE A 32 4.43 -29.96 17.55
C PHE A 32 5.21 -28.73 17.10
N ALA A 33 6.55 -28.81 17.06
CA ALA A 33 7.39 -27.70 16.64
C ALA A 33 7.18 -27.32 15.17
N GLY A 34 7.03 -28.32 14.29
CA GLY A 34 6.74 -28.14 12.87
C GLY A 34 5.36 -27.54 12.62
N ALA A 35 4.33 -27.99 13.37
CA ALA A 35 2.99 -27.40 13.28
C ALA A 35 2.96 -25.93 13.72
N LEU A 36 3.70 -25.59 14.78
CA LEU A 36 3.83 -24.21 15.27
C LEU A 36 4.56 -23.31 14.25
N MET A 37 5.68 -23.79 13.70
CA MET A 37 6.42 -23.11 12.62
C MET A 37 5.55 -22.92 11.36
N MET A 38 4.78 -23.93 10.96
CA MET A 38 3.82 -23.81 9.87
C MET A 38 2.76 -22.75 10.14
N GLY A 39 2.17 -22.73 11.34
CA GLY A 39 1.17 -21.73 11.71
C GLY A 39 1.74 -20.31 11.62
N ILE A 40 2.93 -20.08 12.18
CA ILE A 40 3.60 -18.77 12.11
C ILE A 40 3.96 -18.42 10.67
N GLY A 41 4.50 -19.37 9.90
CA GLY A 41 4.85 -19.16 8.49
C GLY A 41 3.64 -18.80 7.63
N LEU A 42 2.49 -19.46 7.85
CA LEU A 42 1.24 -19.15 7.16
C LEU A 42 0.71 -17.76 7.50
N VAL A 43 0.77 -17.37 8.78
CA VAL A 43 0.37 -16.02 9.20
C VAL A 43 1.26 -14.98 8.53
N VAL A 44 2.58 -15.14 8.57
CA VAL A 44 3.54 -14.21 7.95
C VAL A 44 3.35 -14.14 6.44
N TRP A 45 3.16 -15.29 5.78
CA TRP A 45 2.89 -15.35 4.34
C TRP A 45 1.61 -14.59 4.00
N LYS A 46 0.52 -14.83 4.73
CA LYS A 46 -0.75 -14.14 4.46
C LYS A 46 -0.73 -12.66 4.82
N MET A 47 0.08 -12.27 5.82
CA MET A 47 0.32 -10.87 6.16
C MET A 47 1.11 -10.15 5.07
N GLY A 48 2.07 -10.81 4.44
CA GLY A 48 2.78 -10.28 3.26
C GLY A 48 1.84 -10.00 2.10
N GLU A 49 0.92 -10.93 1.82
CA GLU A 49 -0.08 -10.78 0.76
C GLU A 49 -1.05 -9.61 1.04
N MET A 50 -1.58 -9.52 2.26
CA MET A 50 -2.46 -8.40 2.66
C MET A 50 -1.74 -7.05 2.65
N ARG A 51 -0.44 -7.01 2.98
CA ARG A 51 0.34 -5.78 2.96
C ARG A 51 0.50 -5.23 1.55
N ARG A 52 0.62 -6.10 0.54
CA ARG A 52 0.64 -5.70 -0.88
C ARG A 52 -0.68 -5.04 -1.28
N GLU A 53 -1.80 -5.70 -0.99
CA GLU A 53 -3.14 -5.15 -1.31
C GLU A 53 -3.44 -3.85 -0.56
N PHE A 54 -3.03 -3.74 0.70
CA PHE A 54 -3.20 -2.50 1.47
C PHE A 54 -2.34 -1.36 0.94
N ASN A 55 -1.11 -1.64 0.51
CA ASN A 55 -0.22 -0.63 -0.02
C ASN A 55 -0.69 -0.11 -1.38
N GLU A 56 -1.23 -0.98 -2.24
CA GLU A 56 -1.87 -0.58 -3.51
C GLU A 56 -3.09 0.34 -3.25
N LYS A 57 -3.92 0.01 -2.26
CA LYS A 57 -5.07 0.85 -1.88
C LYS A 57 -4.64 2.18 -1.26
N LEU A 58 -3.59 2.21 -0.45
CA LEU A 58 -3.03 3.45 0.10
C LEU A 58 -2.46 4.36 -0.98
N GLU A 59 -1.80 3.76 -1.97
CA GLU A 59 -1.25 4.50 -3.11
C GLU A 59 -2.35 5.08 -4.00
N SER A 60 -3.46 4.34 -4.22
CA SER A 60 -4.62 4.87 -4.93
C SER A 60 -5.29 6.01 -4.16
N LEU A 61 -5.49 5.87 -2.84
CA LEU A 61 -6.04 6.94 -2.00
C LEU A 61 -5.14 8.18 -2.01
N ARG A 62 -3.81 8.00 -2.01
CA ARG A 62 -2.86 9.11 -2.09
C ARG A 62 -2.95 9.84 -3.42
N GLN A 63 -3.09 9.10 -4.52
CA GLN A 63 -3.30 9.67 -5.84
C GLN A 63 -4.62 10.44 -5.95
N GLU A 64 -5.67 9.94 -5.30
CA GLU A 64 -6.99 10.57 -5.28
C GLU A 64 -6.98 11.85 -4.43
N ILE A 65 -6.24 11.87 -3.31
CA ILE A 65 -6.01 13.10 -2.54
C ILE A 65 -5.18 14.12 -3.32
N ASP A 66 -4.14 13.70 -4.03
CA ASP A 66 -3.31 14.61 -4.85
C ASP A 66 -4.09 15.19 -6.04
N SER A 67 -5.01 14.42 -6.64
CA SER A 67 -5.88 14.93 -7.72
C SER A 67 -6.92 15.94 -7.21
N LEU A 68 -7.52 15.68 -6.04
CA LEU A 68 -8.41 16.62 -5.36
C LEU A 68 -7.69 17.90 -4.92
N LYS A 69 -6.46 17.77 -4.40
CA LYS A 69 -5.63 18.91 -4.00
C LYS A 69 -5.17 19.74 -5.21
N GLY A 70 -4.90 19.09 -6.34
CA GLY A 70 -4.62 19.75 -7.62
C GLY A 70 -5.81 20.56 -8.15
N SER A 71 -7.03 20.01 -8.00
CA SER A 71 -8.27 20.70 -8.38
C SER A 71 -8.55 21.95 -7.53
N GLY A 72 -8.27 21.89 -6.22
CA GLY A 72 -8.40 23.04 -5.32
C GLY A 72 -7.49 24.23 -5.70
N GLY A 73 -6.28 23.96 -6.20
CA GLY A 73 -5.35 24.99 -6.65
C GLY A 73 -5.75 25.67 -7.97
N THR A 74 -6.43 24.95 -8.86
CA THR A 74 -6.96 25.54 -10.10
C THR A 74 -8.22 26.37 -9.89
N VAL A 75 -9.07 25.99 -8.94
CA VAL A 75 -10.30 26.73 -8.62
C VAL A 75 -9.98 28.08 -7.97
N ASP A 76 -9.01 28.13 -7.07
CA ASP A 76 -8.59 29.39 -6.42
C ASP A 76 -7.94 30.38 -7.41
N ALA A 77 -7.22 29.85 -8.41
CA ALA A 77 -6.58 30.64 -9.46
C ALA A 77 -7.58 31.20 -10.48
N ASP A 78 -8.63 30.46 -10.86
CA ASP A 78 -9.65 30.96 -11.78
C ASP A 78 -10.56 31.99 -11.10
N VAL A 79 -10.94 31.78 -9.84
CA VAL A 79 -11.75 32.77 -9.08
C VAL A 79 -10.96 34.07 -8.86
N SER A 80 -9.66 33.98 -8.54
CA SER A 80 -8.81 35.16 -8.43
C SER A 80 -8.67 35.91 -9.75
N ARG A 81 -8.62 35.19 -10.88
CA ARG A 81 -8.54 35.79 -12.22
C ARG A 81 -9.85 36.46 -12.63
N GLU A 82 -10.99 35.89 -12.26
CA GLU A 82 -12.32 36.46 -12.53
C GLU A 82 -12.56 37.75 -11.73
N ILE A 83 -12.20 37.76 -10.43
CA ILE A 83 -12.31 38.96 -9.58
C ILE A 83 -11.42 40.10 -10.09
N MET A 84 -10.21 39.79 -10.55
CA MET A 84 -9.28 40.79 -11.09
C MET A 84 -9.78 41.35 -12.43
N GLY A 85 -10.37 40.52 -13.28
CA GLY A 85 -11.01 40.97 -14.54
C GLY A 85 -12.21 41.89 -14.29
N SER A 86 -13.06 41.59 -13.30
CA SER A 86 -14.19 42.44 -12.94
C SER A 86 -13.76 43.79 -12.35
N MET A 87 -12.62 43.85 -11.64
CA MET A 87 -12.07 45.13 -11.13
C MET A 87 -11.51 46.02 -12.24
N GLU A 88 -10.95 45.44 -13.29
CA GLU A 88 -10.42 46.20 -14.44
C GLU A 88 -11.54 46.82 -15.28
N GLU A 89 -12.65 46.08 -15.49
CA GLU A 89 -13.83 46.57 -16.21
C GLU A 89 -14.52 47.75 -15.50
N LEU A 90 -14.55 47.71 -14.15
CA LEU A 90 -15.10 48.79 -13.31
C LEU A 90 -14.20 50.04 -13.23
N GLY A 91 -12.89 49.90 -13.45
CA GLY A 91 -11.94 51.02 -13.46
C GLY A 91 -11.86 51.77 -14.79
N THR A 92 -12.36 51.17 -15.88
CA THR A 92 -12.36 51.77 -17.23
C THR A 92 -13.61 52.57 -17.58
N VAL A 93 -14.55 52.72 -16.64
CA VAL A 93 -15.75 53.56 -16.80
C VAL A 93 -15.50 54.95 -16.18
N GLU A 94 -14.57 55.73 -16.76
CA GLU A 94 -14.50 57.19 -16.60
C GLU A 94 -14.41 57.88 -17.96
#